data_AF-A0A3C1MVZ8-F1
#
_entry.id   AF-A0A3C1MVZ8-F1
#
_cell.length_a   1.000
_cell.length_b   1.000
_cell.length_c   1.000
_cell.angle_alpha   90.00
_cell.angle_beta   90.00
_cell.angle_gamma   90.00
#
_symmetry.space_group_name_H-M   'P 1'
#
loop_
_entity.id
_entity.type
_entity.pdbx_description
1 polymer ?
#
loop_
_entity_poly.entity_id
_entity_poly.type
_entity_poly.pdbx_seq_one_letter_code
_entity_poly.pdbx_strand_id
1 'polypeptide(L)'
;QHYLRLKLALAAQRLKDWPYPGKIAVREHDPASQRMQLHVFEHWCYVASVDNEADLHDVLAQRGTPVFDLDIYKLLQQVLLAVNANARGQFSELELLQL
;
A
#
# COMPACT_ATOMS: atom_id res chain seq x y z
N GLN A 1 32.62 -11.33 17.28
CA GLN A 1 32.01 -12.34 16.37
C GLN A 1 30.49 -12.48 16.53
N HIS A 2 29.93 -12.48 17.74
CA HIS A 2 28.46 -12.54 17.95
C HIS A 2 27.69 -11.33 17.39
N TYR A 3 28.21 -10.11 17.58
CA TYR A 3 27.58 -8.88 17.11
C TYR A 3 27.40 -8.84 15.58
N LEU A 4 28.36 -9.36 14.82
CA LEU A 4 28.31 -9.37 13.35
C LEU A 4 27.26 -10.37 12.85
N ARG A 5 27.19 -11.57 13.46
CA ARG A 5 26.17 -12.58 13.16
C ARG A 5 24.76 -12.07 13.44
N LEU A 6 24.59 -11.39 14.58
CA LEU A 6 23.32 -10.76 14.93
C LEU A 6 22.92 -9.67 13.93
N LYS A 7 23.85 -8.78 13.56
CA LYS A 7 23.61 -7.75 12.54
C LYS A 7 23.20 -8.34 11.20
N LEU A 8 23.86 -9.40 10.74
CA LEU A 8 23.54 -10.05 9.47
C LEU A 8 22.17 -10.73 9.50
N ALA A 9 21.83 -11.40 10.60
CA ALA A 9 20.52 -12.01 10.78
C ALA A 9 19.39 -10.96 10.79
N LEU A 10 19.61 -9.82 11.46
CA LEU A 10 18.65 -8.72 11.49
C LEU A 10 18.55 -7.98 10.16
N ALA A 11 19.65 -7.86 9.40
CA ALA A 11 19.64 -7.23 8.09
C ALA A 11 18.74 -7.98 7.09
N ALA A 12 18.69 -9.31 7.19
CA ALA A 12 17.78 -10.14 6.38
C ALA A 12 16.29 -9.96 6.74
N GLN A 13 16.00 -9.45 7.94
CA GLN A 13 14.65 -9.19 8.45
C GLN A 13 14.24 -7.72 8.32
N ARG A 14 15.05 -6.89 7.65
CA ARG A 14 14.78 -5.46 7.55
C ARG A 14 13.54 -5.22 6.69
N LEU A 15 12.54 -4.56 7.26
CA LEU A 15 11.38 -4.07 6.52
C LEU A 15 11.84 -3.09 5.44
N LYS A 16 11.15 -3.10 4.30
CA LYS A 16 11.39 -2.09 3.26
C LYS A 16 10.84 -0.75 3.72
N ASP A 17 11.60 0.30 3.46
CA ASP A 17 11.13 1.67 3.66
C ASP A 17 9.95 1.95 2.73
N TRP A 18 9.06 2.85 3.17
CA TRP A 18 7.95 3.31 2.34
C TRP A 18 8.51 4.00 1.09
N PRO A 19 8.23 3.48 -0.13
CA PRO A 19 8.93 3.93 -1.34
C PRO A 19 8.31 5.18 -1.97
N TYR A 20 7.22 5.69 -1.42
CA TYR A 20 6.44 6.80 -1.97
C TYR A 20 6.60 8.07 -1.12
N PRO A 21 6.56 9.27 -1.71
CA PRO A 21 6.73 10.53 -0.98
C PRO A 21 5.53 10.92 -0.10
N GLY A 22 4.43 10.17 -0.15
CA GLY A 22 3.19 10.49 0.56
C GLY A 22 2.17 9.34 0.55
N LYS A 23 0.90 9.72 0.58
CA LYS A 23 -0.24 8.79 0.50
C LYS A 23 -0.31 8.18 -0.91
N ILE A 24 -0.70 6.92 -0.99
CA ILE A 24 -1.05 6.26 -2.26
C ILE A 24 -2.48 5.79 -2.18
N ALA A 25 -3.17 5.74 -3.31
CA ALA A 25 -4.44 5.04 -3.43
C ALA A 25 -4.29 3.80 -4.31
N VAL A 26 -4.95 2.72 -3.90
CA VAL A 26 -5.19 1.54 -4.73
C VAL A 26 -6.65 1.56 -5.13
N ARG A 27 -6.90 1.60 -6.44
CA ARG A 27 -8.25 1.49 -7.00
C ARG A 27 -8.64 0.04 -7.11
N GLU A 28 -9.78 -0.36 -6.56
CA GLU A 28 -10.39 -1.66 -6.77
C GLU A 28 -11.69 -1.48 -7.55
N HIS A 29 -11.88 -2.29 -8.60
CA HIS A 29 -13.10 -2.33 -9.38
C HIS A 29 -13.74 -3.71 -9.28
N ASP A 30 -14.98 -3.74 -8.78
CA ASP A 30 -15.79 -4.96 -8.73
C ASP A 30 -16.65 -5.07 -9.98
N PRO A 31 -16.35 -6.02 -10.90
CA PRO A 31 -17.10 -6.18 -12.14
C PRO A 31 -18.54 -6.66 -11.92
N ALA A 32 -18.84 -7.32 -10.80
CA ALA A 32 -20.18 -7.83 -10.52
C ALA A 32 -21.14 -6.72 -10.05
N SER A 33 -20.65 -5.81 -9.20
CA SER A 33 -21.44 -4.68 -8.69
C SER A 33 -21.24 -3.38 -9.49
N GLN A 34 -20.27 -3.35 -10.42
CA GLN A 34 -19.82 -2.15 -11.15
C GLN A 34 -19.43 -1.00 -10.22
N ARG A 35 -18.96 -1.34 -9.01
CA ARG A 35 -18.51 -0.36 -8.01
C ARG A 35 -17.01 -0.21 -8.08
N MET A 36 -16.57 1.00 -7.79
CA MET A 36 -15.17 1.35 -7.67
C MET A 36 -14.93 1.87 -6.26
N GLN A 37 -13.84 1.41 -5.65
CA GLN A 37 -13.40 1.85 -4.33
C GLN A 37 -11.92 2.21 -4.38
N LEU A 38 -11.54 3.28 -3.69
CA LEU A 38 -10.17 3.73 -3.56
C LEU A 38 -9.71 3.50 -2.13
N HIS A 39 -8.70 2.66 -1.94
CA HIS A 39 -8.09 2.38 -0.65
C HIS A 39 -6.83 3.23 -0.50
N VAL A 40 -6.80 4.10 0.51
CA VAL A 40 -5.69 5.03 0.76
C VAL A 40 -4.75 4.46 1.80
N PHE A 41 -3.45 4.52 1.52
CA PHE A 41 -2.38 4.04 2.39
C PHE A 41 -1.29 5.09 2.56
N GLU A 42 -0.66 5.12 3.74
CA GLU A 42 0.49 5.98 4.03
C GLU A 42 1.46 5.26 4.96
N HIS A 43 2.76 5.24 4.67
CA HIS A 43 3.78 4.66 5.55
C HIS A 43 3.46 3.21 6.02
N TRP A 44 2.96 2.36 5.12
CA TRP A 44 2.49 1.00 5.42
C TRP A 44 1.30 0.92 6.39
N CYS A 45 0.54 1.99 6.54
CA CYS A 45 -0.70 2.06 7.29
C CYS A 45 -1.88 2.22 6.33
N TYR A 46 -3.02 1.63 6.67
CA TYR A 46 -4.28 1.90 5.99
C TYR A 46 -4.93 3.16 6.58
N VAL A 47 -5.28 4.11 5.72
CA VAL A 47 -5.83 5.41 6.13
C VAL A 47 -7.36 5.38 6.04
N ALA A 48 -7.90 5.08 4.86
CA ALA A 48 -9.34 5.07 4.60
C ALA A 48 -9.67 4.36 3.29
N SER A 49 -10.97 4.12 3.06
CA SER A 49 -11.52 3.76 1.76
C SER A 49 -12.57 4.79 1.37
N VAL A 50 -12.57 5.18 0.09
CA VAL A 50 -13.55 6.13 -0.45
C VAL A 50 -14.12 5.60 -1.76
N ASP A 51 -15.42 5.81 -1.95
CA ASP A 51 -16.12 5.32 -3.15
C ASP A 51 -16.09 6.36 -4.28
N ASN A 52 -15.68 7.60 -4.00
CA ASN A 52 -15.60 8.68 -4.98
C ASN A 52 -14.36 9.56 -4.74
N GLU A 53 -13.97 10.32 -5.77
CA GLU A 53 -12.82 11.22 -5.72
C GLU A 53 -13.05 12.49 -4.90
N ALA A 54 -14.31 12.89 -4.67
CA ALA A 54 -14.62 14.05 -3.85
C ALA A 54 -14.25 13.82 -2.38
N ASP A 55 -14.59 12.64 -1.85
CA ASP A 55 -14.27 12.21 -0.48
C ASP A 55 -12.77 11.97 -0.30
N LEU A 56 -12.03 11.72 -1.39
CA LEU A 56 -10.58 11.57 -1.36
C LEU A 56 -9.89 12.85 -0.87
N HIS A 57 -10.41 14.03 -1.22
CA HIS A 57 -9.80 15.29 -0.83
C HIS A 57 -9.78 15.49 0.69
N ASP A 58 -10.86 15.10 1.36
CA ASP A 58 -10.97 15.18 2.82
C ASP A 58 -10.00 14.18 3.50
N VAL A 59 -9.83 12.99 2.93
CA VAL A 59 -8.86 12.00 3.41
C VAL A 59 -7.43 12.47 3.19
N LEU A 60 -7.14 13.15 2.08
CA LEU A 60 -5.83 13.74 1.82
C LEU A 60 -5.50 14.90 2.78
N ALA A 61 -6.51 15.69 3.13
CA ALA A 61 -6.38 16.79 4.08
C ALA A 61 -6.16 16.31 5.52
N GLN A 62 -6.54 15.07 5.86
CA GLN A 62 -6.31 14.51 7.19
C GLN A 62 -4.81 14.38 7.48
N ARG A 63 -4.42 15.06 8.56
CA ARG A 63 -3.09 14.98 9.15
C ARG A 63 -3.16 14.09 10.39
N GLY A 64 -2.66 12.88 10.26
CA GLY A 64 -2.45 11.95 11.36
C GLY A 64 -1.02 11.43 11.32
N THR A 65 -0.54 10.88 12.44
CA THR A 65 0.70 10.11 12.43
C THR A 65 0.35 8.67 12.07
N PRO A 66 0.67 8.19 10.86
CA PRO A 66 0.36 6.81 10.48
C PRO A 66 1.10 5.84 11.40
N VAL A 67 0.37 4.84 11.89
CA VAL A 67 0.92 3.79 12.74
C VAL A 67 1.20 2.59 11.86
N PHE A 68 2.46 2.12 11.86
CA PHE A 68 2.86 0.97 11.07
C PHE A 68 1.99 -0.26 11.37
N ASP A 69 1.49 -0.90 10.32
CA ASP A 69 0.73 -2.14 10.39
C ASP A 69 1.44 -3.25 9.58
N LEU A 70 1.82 -4.33 10.28
CA LEU A 70 2.57 -5.43 9.68
C LEU A 70 1.75 -6.21 8.64
N ASP A 71 0.44 -6.32 8.82
CA ASP A 71 -0.41 -7.08 7.92
C ASP A 71 -0.67 -6.28 6.64
N ILE A 72 -0.85 -4.96 6.76
CA ILE A 72 -0.89 -4.04 5.60
C ILE A 72 0.44 -4.05 4.85
N TYR A 73 1.58 -4.04 5.55
CA TYR A 73 2.89 -4.17 4.91
C TYR A 73 2.99 -5.44 4.06
N LYS A 74 2.62 -6.61 4.63
CA LYS A 74 2.69 -7.89 3.91
C LYS A 74 1.74 -7.90 2.70
N LEU A 75 0.51 -7.41 2.88
CA LEU A 75 -0.48 -7.31 1.81
C LEU A 75 0.04 -6.44 0.67
N LEU A 76 0.49 -5.21 0.96
CA LEU A 76 1.00 -4.29 -0.06
C LEU A 76 2.28 -4.82 -0.71
N GLN A 77 3.18 -5.49 0.01
CA GLN A 77 4.34 -6.14 -0.64
C GLN A 77 3.90 -7.20 -1.65
N GLN A 78 2.89 -8.01 -1.34
CA GLN A 78 2.36 -9.02 -2.27
C GLN A 78 1.69 -8.37 -3.48
N VAL A 79 0.84 -7.36 -3.25
CA VAL A 79 0.12 -6.64 -4.31
C VAL A 79 1.11 -5.88 -5.20
N LEU A 80 2.06 -5.13 -4.65
CA LEU A 80 3.06 -4.40 -5.44
C LEU A 80 3.97 -5.33 -6.25
N LEU A 81 4.37 -6.48 -5.67
CA LEU A 81 5.11 -7.50 -6.41
C LEU A 81 4.25 -8.12 -7.53
N ALA A 82 2.98 -8.38 -7.27
CA ALA A 82 2.05 -8.89 -8.27
C ALA A 82 1.82 -7.87 -9.38
N VAL A 83 1.59 -6.59 -9.08
CA VAL A 83 1.44 -5.51 -10.09
C VAL A 83 2.70 -5.40 -10.95
N ASN A 84 3.89 -5.42 -10.33
CA ASN A 84 5.16 -5.37 -11.07
C ASN A 84 5.40 -6.64 -11.92
N ALA A 85 4.99 -7.81 -11.44
CA ALA A 85 5.09 -9.06 -12.18
C ALA A 85 4.03 -9.20 -13.27
N ASN A 86 2.87 -8.57 -13.08
CA ASN A 86 1.64 -8.83 -13.82
C ASN A 86 1.21 -7.67 -14.74
N ALA A 87 2.15 -6.83 -15.17
CA ALA A 87 2.03 -6.00 -16.38
C ALA A 87 1.78 -6.83 -17.68
N ARG A 88 1.38 -8.11 -17.57
CA ARG A 88 1.04 -9.03 -18.65
C ARG A 88 -0.24 -9.86 -18.45
N GLY A 89 -1.05 -9.67 -17.40
CA GLY A 89 -2.45 -10.11 -17.46
C GLY A 89 -3.11 -10.59 -16.17
N GLN A 90 -4.33 -10.06 -15.96
CA GLN A 90 -5.36 -10.55 -15.05
C GLN A 90 -5.10 -10.34 -13.55
N PHE A 91 -5.15 -9.08 -13.12
CA PHE A 91 -5.86 -8.70 -11.89
C PHE A 91 -6.87 -7.62 -12.26
N SER A 92 -8.05 -7.66 -11.67
CA SER A 92 -9.11 -6.67 -11.88
C SER A 92 -8.61 -5.28 -11.45
N GLU A 93 -8.08 -4.55 -12.43
CA GLU A 93 -7.76 -3.11 -12.48
C GLU A 93 -7.36 -2.44 -11.15
N LEU A 94 -6.30 -2.98 -10.52
CA LEU A 94 -5.62 -2.30 -9.42
C LEU A 94 -4.72 -1.18 -9.95
N GLU A 95 -5.25 0.03 -10.08
CA GLU A 95 -4.45 1.19 -10.40
C GLU A 95 -3.86 1.82 -9.13
N LEU A 96 -2.53 1.91 -9.09
CA LEU A 96 -1.82 2.69 -8.09
C LEU A 96 -1.81 4.16 -8.51
N LEU A 97 -2.44 4.99 -7.71
CA LEU A 97 -2.37 6.43 -7.84
C LEU A 97 -1.43 6.97 -6.76
N GLN A 98 -0.36 7.62 -7.19
CA GLN A 98 0.38 8.51 -6.31
C GLN A 98 -0.44 9.80 -6.18
N LEU A 99 -0.82 10.14 -4.95
CA LEU A 99 -1.57 11.34 -4.60
C LEU A 99 -0.62 12.43 -4.11
#